data_AF-A0A945MH48-F1
#
_entry.id   AF-A0A945MH48-F1
#
_cell.length_a   1.000
_cell.length_b   1.000
_cell.length_c   1.000
_cell.angle_alpha   90.00
_cell.angle_beta   90.00
_cell.angle_gamma   90.00
#
_symmetry.space_group_name_H-M   'P 1'
#
loop_
_entity.id
_entity.type
_entity.pdbx_description
1 polymer ?
#
loop_
_entity_poly.entity_id
_entity_poly.type
_entity_poly.pdbx_seq_one_letter_code
_entity_poly.pdbx_strand_id
1 'polypeptide(L)'
;GSHKGPIDDHHYKDKFIGAVDPSVSNYDISSAIPFLASAGSVSFHHVRSLHGSKKNNSNKSRRVLFIGYAAADAWPLTGFRDLPLSPSTSQEDFKKVYTNNIVRGGPCLEARVEINPIKMPYPPSNSLGSIYENQKEVRGRSFGE
;
A
#
# COMPACT_ATOMS: atom_id res chain seq x y z
N GLY A 1 8.73 -15.74 0.32
CA GLY A 1 7.41 -15.11 0.09
C GLY A 1 7.57 -13.93 -0.83
N SER A 2 6.50 -13.49 -1.49
CA SER A 2 6.52 -12.43 -2.51
C SER A 2 7.14 -11.11 -2.03
N HIS A 3 7.11 -10.82 -0.73
CA HIS A 3 7.79 -9.65 -0.14
C HIS A 3 9.31 -9.57 -0.39
N LYS A 4 9.99 -10.68 -0.73
CA LYS A 4 11.43 -10.69 -1.04
C LYS A 4 11.74 -10.56 -2.53
N GLY A 5 10.76 -10.79 -3.40
CA GLY A 5 10.96 -10.82 -4.84
C GLY A 5 10.71 -9.46 -5.51
N PRO A 6 10.56 -9.44 -6.84
CA PRO A 6 10.21 -8.23 -7.58
C PRO A 6 8.82 -7.70 -7.16
N ILE A 7 8.61 -6.41 -7.38
CA ILE A 7 7.31 -5.77 -7.20
C ILE A 7 6.58 -5.80 -8.55
N ASP A 8 5.42 -6.44 -8.59
CA ASP A 8 4.57 -6.41 -9.78
C ASP A 8 4.05 -5.00 -10.06
N ASP A 9 3.80 -4.70 -11.33
CA ASP A 9 3.37 -3.37 -11.74
C ASP A 9 1.96 -3.05 -11.23
N HIS A 10 1.81 -1.90 -10.56
CA HIS A 10 0.53 -1.37 -10.08
C HIS A 10 0.01 -0.24 -10.98
N HIS A 11 0.64 -0.04 -12.13
CA HIS A 11 0.25 0.92 -13.13
C HIS A 11 -0.48 0.25 -14.29
N TYR A 12 -1.46 0.95 -14.84
CA TYR A 12 -2.10 0.59 -16.10
C TYR A 12 -2.23 1.85 -16.95
N LYS A 13 -1.79 1.76 -18.22
CA LYS A 13 -1.69 2.92 -19.13
C LYS A 13 -0.99 4.12 -18.46
N ASP A 14 0.17 3.84 -17.87
CA ASP A 14 1.04 4.82 -17.19
C ASP A 14 0.41 5.54 -16.00
N LYS A 15 -0.66 5.01 -15.39
CA LYS A 15 -1.27 5.58 -14.18
C LYS A 15 -1.29 4.58 -13.05
N PHE A 16 -0.96 5.04 -11.86
CA PHE A 16 -1.10 4.25 -10.65
C PHE A 16 -2.58 4.01 -10.35
N ILE A 17 -2.96 2.75 -10.27
CA ILE A 17 -4.35 2.30 -10.06
C ILE A 17 -4.45 1.34 -8.88
N GLY A 18 -3.31 0.89 -8.33
CA GLY A 18 -3.25 0.02 -7.16
C GLY A 18 -3.76 -1.41 -7.40
N ALA A 19 -3.65 -1.94 -8.63
CA ALA A 19 -3.92 -3.34 -8.94
C ALA A 19 -2.85 -3.91 -9.87
N VAL A 20 -2.66 -5.22 -9.78
CA VAL A 20 -1.70 -6.00 -10.58
C VAL A 20 -2.48 -6.83 -11.60
N ASP A 21 -2.04 -6.82 -12.86
CA ASP A 21 -2.54 -7.74 -13.89
C ASP A 21 -1.98 -9.16 -13.64
N PRO A 22 -2.83 -10.15 -13.33
CA PRO A 22 -2.41 -11.52 -13.05
C PRO A 22 -1.69 -12.21 -14.20
N SER A 23 -1.99 -11.81 -15.45
CA SER A 23 -1.42 -12.45 -16.64
C SER A 23 0.06 -12.16 -16.83
N VAL A 24 0.57 -11.12 -16.15
CA VAL A 24 1.98 -10.69 -16.18
C VAL A 24 2.61 -10.64 -14.79
N SER A 25 1.95 -11.26 -13.79
CA SER A 25 2.45 -11.36 -12.43
C SER A 25 3.74 -12.20 -12.38
N ASN A 26 4.72 -11.78 -11.56
CA ASN A 26 5.91 -12.57 -11.26
C ASN A 26 5.63 -13.78 -10.36
N TYR A 27 4.40 -13.89 -9.84
CA TYR A 27 3.99 -14.91 -8.88
C TYR A 27 2.79 -15.70 -9.39
N ASP A 28 2.74 -16.99 -9.03
CA ASP A 28 1.57 -17.83 -9.23
C ASP A 28 0.42 -17.38 -8.30
N ILE A 29 -0.55 -16.67 -8.87
CA ILE A 29 -1.70 -16.17 -8.12
C ILE A 29 -2.59 -17.31 -7.61
N SER A 30 -2.55 -18.49 -8.25
CA SER A 30 -3.34 -19.65 -7.82
C SER A 30 -2.85 -20.23 -6.48
N SER A 31 -1.60 -19.94 -6.10
CA SER A 31 -1.05 -20.32 -4.80
C SER A 31 -1.47 -19.40 -3.65
N ALA A 32 -2.29 -18.37 -3.92
CA ALA A 32 -2.76 -17.44 -2.89
C ALA A 32 -3.67 -18.12 -1.87
N ILE A 33 -3.42 -17.91 -0.58
CA ILE A 33 -4.19 -18.48 0.52
C ILE A 33 -5.16 -17.43 1.09
N PRO A 34 -6.47 -17.74 1.21
CA PRO A 34 -7.42 -16.80 1.79
C PRO A 34 -7.19 -16.65 3.29
N PHE A 35 -7.16 -15.40 3.77
CA PHE A 35 -7.26 -15.09 5.19
C PHE A 35 -8.74 -14.96 5.57
N LEU A 36 -9.28 -15.99 6.22
CA LEU A 36 -10.64 -16.02 6.74
C LEU A 36 -10.60 -15.84 8.25
N ALA A 37 -11.28 -14.81 8.76
CA ALA A 37 -11.21 -14.48 10.17
C ALA A 37 -12.50 -13.83 10.69
N SER A 38 -12.77 -14.00 11.99
CA SER A 38 -13.89 -13.36 12.68
C SER A 38 -13.60 -11.90 13.01
N ALA A 39 -14.64 -11.11 13.33
CA ALA A 39 -14.48 -9.74 13.80
C ALA A 39 -13.55 -9.69 15.03
N GLY A 40 -12.61 -8.73 15.03
CA GLY A 40 -11.56 -8.62 16.06
C GLY A 40 -10.26 -9.35 15.72
N SER A 41 -10.25 -10.18 14.69
CA SER A 41 -9.01 -10.80 14.20
C SER A 41 -8.10 -9.79 13.51
N VAL A 42 -6.78 -10.03 13.56
CA VAL A 42 -5.75 -9.16 12.97
C VAL A 42 -4.84 -9.99 12.07
N SER A 43 -4.46 -9.44 10.92
CA SER A 43 -3.42 -9.98 10.04
C SER A 43 -2.23 -9.04 10.00
N PHE A 44 -1.02 -9.57 10.15
CA PHE A 44 0.23 -8.83 9.94
C PHE A 44 0.87 -9.30 8.64
N HIS A 45 1.21 -8.36 7.75
CA HIS A 45 1.92 -8.67 6.52
C HIS A 45 2.90 -7.56 6.17
N HIS A 46 4.01 -7.96 5.55
CA HIS A 46 4.98 -7.03 5.00
C HIS A 46 4.35 -6.23 3.85
N VAL A 47 4.62 -4.93 3.73
CA VAL A 47 3.99 -4.04 2.74
C VAL A 47 4.23 -4.47 1.28
N ARG A 48 5.33 -5.19 1.04
CA ARG A 48 5.70 -5.77 -0.27
C ARG A 48 5.09 -7.16 -0.56
N SER A 49 4.41 -7.79 0.39
CA SER A 49 3.74 -9.06 0.12
C SER A 49 2.62 -8.81 -0.88
N LEU A 50 2.61 -9.54 -2.01
CA LEU A 50 1.47 -9.50 -2.93
C LEU A 50 0.20 -9.96 -2.20
N HIS A 51 -0.84 -9.13 -2.21
CA HIS A 51 -2.10 -9.39 -1.54
C HIS A 51 -3.22 -8.66 -2.27
N GLY A 52 -4.46 -9.06 -2.02
CA GLY A 52 -5.63 -8.40 -2.57
C GLY A 52 -6.92 -8.99 -1.99
N SER A 53 -8.05 -8.40 -2.38
CA SER A 53 -9.37 -8.83 -1.93
C SER A 53 -10.20 -9.34 -3.09
N LYS A 54 -10.89 -10.45 -2.87
CA LYS A 54 -12.04 -10.84 -3.70
C LYS A 54 -13.16 -9.81 -3.55
N LYS A 55 -14.01 -9.70 -4.58
CA LYS A 55 -15.22 -8.90 -4.52
C LYS A 55 -16.10 -9.35 -3.35
N ASN A 56 -16.67 -8.39 -2.62
CA ASN A 56 -17.66 -8.72 -1.60
C ASN A 56 -19.02 -8.95 -2.26
N ASN A 57 -19.43 -10.21 -2.41
CA ASN A 57 -20.73 -10.60 -2.97
C ASN A 57 -21.84 -10.79 -1.91
N SER A 58 -21.58 -10.41 -0.65
CA SER A 58 -22.58 -10.48 0.42
C SER A 58 -23.36 -9.16 0.58
N ASN A 59 -24.47 -9.22 1.33
CA ASN A 59 -25.23 -8.03 1.73
C ASN A 59 -24.68 -7.34 3.00
N LYS A 60 -23.50 -7.74 3.48
CA LYS A 60 -22.85 -7.18 4.68
C LYS A 60 -21.57 -6.46 4.31
N SER A 61 -21.36 -5.27 4.87
CA SER A 61 -20.11 -4.52 4.69
C SER A 61 -18.95 -5.21 5.39
N ARG A 62 -17.82 -5.39 4.69
CA ARG A 62 -16.56 -5.91 5.23
C ARG A 62 -15.67 -4.74 5.63
N ARG A 63 -15.84 -4.24 6.86
CA ARG A 63 -15.02 -3.14 7.40
C ARG A 63 -13.66 -3.67 7.86
N VAL A 64 -12.60 -2.93 7.55
CA VAL A 64 -11.23 -3.22 7.95
C VAL A 64 -10.57 -1.92 8.41
N LEU A 65 -9.81 -1.98 9.51
CA LEU A 65 -8.92 -0.91 9.93
C LEU A 65 -7.50 -1.26 9.48
N PHE A 66 -6.87 -0.36 8.72
CA PHE A 66 -5.48 -0.50 8.30
C PHE A 66 -4.60 0.39 9.15
N ILE A 67 -3.55 -0.20 9.73
CA ILE A 67 -2.51 0.53 10.46
C ILE A 67 -1.17 0.16 9.84
N GLY A 68 -0.45 1.16 9.33
CA GLY A 68 0.89 1.01 8.80
C GLY A 68 1.92 1.35 9.87
N TYR A 69 2.96 0.53 9.97
CA TYR A 69 4.13 0.81 10.80
C TYR A 69 5.37 0.83 9.92
N ALA A 70 6.26 1.77 10.21
CA ALA A 70 7.59 1.85 9.63
C ALA A 70 8.59 2.07 10.77
N ALA A 71 9.84 1.67 10.56
CA ALA A 71 10.92 2.03 11.46
C ALA A 71 11.15 3.55 11.42
N ALA A 72 11.62 4.13 12.53
CA ALA A 72 11.89 5.57 12.60
C ALA A 72 12.95 6.04 11.57
N ASP A 73 13.84 5.14 11.15
CA ASP A 73 14.86 5.36 10.13
C ASP A 73 14.35 5.18 8.69
N ALA A 74 13.10 4.73 8.48
CA ALA A 74 12.46 4.60 7.18
C ALA A 74 11.75 5.90 6.81
N TRP A 75 12.54 6.91 6.45
CA TRP A 75 12.05 8.26 6.13
C TRP A 75 11.09 8.25 4.91
N PRO A 76 9.97 8.99 4.96
CA PRO A 76 8.94 8.92 3.92
C PRO A 76 9.33 9.67 2.65
N LEU A 77 9.37 8.96 1.51
CA LEU A 77 9.70 9.55 0.20
C LEU A 77 8.66 10.57 -0.32
N THR A 78 7.40 10.42 0.08
CA THR A 78 6.30 11.31 -0.34
C THR A 78 5.72 12.15 0.80
N GLY A 79 6.36 12.12 1.97
CA GLY A 79 5.79 12.64 3.22
C GLY A 79 4.86 11.65 3.91
N PHE A 80 4.28 12.09 5.03
CA PHE A 80 3.37 11.27 5.82
C PHE A 80 1.96 11.29 5.22
N ARG A 81 1.14 10.28 5.54
CA ARG A 81 -0.25 10.27 5.08
C ARG A 81 -1.04 11.49 5.58
N ASP A 82 -0.81 11.88 6.83
CA ASP A 82 -1.48 13.04 7.45
C ASP A 82 -0.81 14.38 7.08
N LEU A 83 0.35 14.32 6.41
CA LEU A 83 1.08 15.48 5.94
C LEU A 83 1.90 15.12 4.68
N PRO A 84 1.23 15.04 3.52
CA PRO A 84 1.93 14.85 2.26
C PRO A 84 2.92 15.99 2.03
N LEU A 85 4.03 15.71 1.33
CA LEU A 85 4.95 16.77 0.93
C LEU A 85 4.23 17.69 -0.06
N SER A 86 4.06 18.95 0.34
CA SER A 86 3.46 20.01 -0.45
C SER A 86 4.31 21.28 -0.33
N PRO A 87 4.20 22.24 -1.27
CA PRO A 87 4.92 23.52 -1.17
C PRO A 87 4.63 24.30 0.12
N SER A 88 3.49 24.05 0.75
CA SER A 88 3.08 24.67 2.03
C SER A 88 3.55 23.91 3.27
N THR A 89 4.13 22.72 3.12
CA THR A 89 4.57 21.91 4.26
C THR A 89 5.83 22.50 4.88
N SER A 90 5.73 23.05 6.10
CA SER A 90 6.90 23.59 6.80
C SER A 90 7.75 22.50 7.47
N GLN A 91 8.99 22.84 7.81
CA GLN A 91 9.87 21.95 8.56
C GLN A 91 9.30 21.62 9.96
N GLU A 92 8.63 22.58 10.60
CA GLU A 92 8.03 22.35 11.92
C GLU A 92 6.79 21.46 11.82
N ASP A 93 5.97 21.59 10.76
CA ASP A 93 4.86 20.66 10.50
C ASP A 93 5.36 19.23 10.35
N PHE A 94 6.42 19.05 9.53
CA PHE A 94 7.02 17.74 9.33
C PHE A 94 7.54 17.15 10.63
N LYS A 95 8.31 17.93 11.39
CA LYS A 95 8.88 17.52 12.69
C LYS A 95 7.78 17.14 13.68
N LYS A 96 6.69 17.92 13.74
CA LYS A 96 5.54 17.64 14.61
C LYS A 96 4.88 16.30 14.24
N VAL A 97 4.58 16.07 12.97
CA VAL A 97 3.96 14.82 12.51
C VAL A 97 4.88 13.62 12.70
N TYR A 98 6.17 13.76 12.37
CA TYR A 98 7.15 12.70 12.57
C TYR A 98 7.23 12.28 14.05
N THR A 99 7.39 13.25 14.95
CA THR A 99 7.55 12.98 16.38
C THR A 99 6.26 12.41 17.00
N ASN A 100 5.10 12.97 16.65
CA ASN A 100 3.81 12.51 17.20
C ASN A 100 3.41 11.10 16.73
N ASN A 101 3.95 10.63 15.61
CA ASN A 101 3.70 9.30 15.08
C ASN A 101 4.66 8.23 15.65
N ILE A 102 5.64 8.60 16.49
CA ILE A 102 6.53 7.63 17.15
C ILE A 102 5.76 6.89 18.24
N VAL A 103 5.48 5.61 18.00
CA VAL A 103 4.78 4.74 18.98
C VAL A 103 5.77 4.09 19.97
N ARG A 104 7.02 3.90 19.57
CA ARG A 104 8.08 3.30 20.42
C ARG A 104 9.46 3.81 20.01
N GLY A 105 10.32 4.09 20.99
CA GLY A 105 11.68 4.60 20.76
C GLY A 105 11.70 6.12 20.64
N GLY A 106 12.55 6.65 19.76
CA GLY A 106 12.70 8.08 19.53
C GLY A 106 12.92 8.39 18.05
N PRO A 107 12.95 9.68 17.68
CA PRO A 107 13.26 10.12 16.32
C PRO A 107 14.67 9.67 15.92
N CYS A 108 14.86 9.37 14.64
CA CYS A 108 16.12 8.97 14.04
C CYS A 108 16.53 9.98 12.98
N LEU A 109 17.67 10.64 13.17
CA LEU A 109 18.18 11.64 12.22
C LEU A 109 18.84 11.01 10.98
N GLU A 110 19.22 9.74 11.07
CA GLU A 110 19.83 8.98 9.98
C GLU A 110 18.75 8.21 9.22
N ALA A 111 18.67 8.46 7.91
CA ALA A 111 17.79 7.69 7.04
C ALA A 111 18.47 6.38 6.62
N ARG A 112 17.78 5.26 6.83
CA ARG A 112 18.22 3.97 6.30
C ARG A 112 17.94 3.91 4.80
N VAL A 113 18.97 3.63 4.03
CA VAL A 113 18.89 3.43 2.58
C VAL A 113 19.25 1.98 2.28
N GLU A 114 18.36 1.29 1.58
CA GLU A 114 18.52 -0.10 1.18
C GLU A 114 18.28 -0.23 -0.33
N ILE A 115 18.94 -1.21 -0.96
CA ILE A 115 18.68 -1.56 -2.35
C ILE A 115 17.31 -2.26 -2.42
N ASN A 116 16.26 -1.48 -2.63
CA ASN A 116 14.88 -1.95 -2.78
C ASN A 116 14.31 -1.49 -4.12
N PRO A 117 13.56 -2.35 -4.84
CA PRO A 117 12.81 -1.90 -6.00
C PRO A 117 11.71 -0.94 -5.52
N ILE A 118 11.77 0.32 -5.96
CA ILE A 118 10.78 1.35 -5.62
C ILE A 118 10.21 1.92 -6.92
N LYS A 119 8.89 1.82 -7.09
CA LYS A 119 8.15 2.52 -8.15
C LYS A 119 7.14 3.45 -7.49
N MET A 120 7.24 4.74 -7.80
CA MET A 120 6.39 5.76 -7.17
C MET A 120 4.95 5.66 -7.70
N PRO A 121 3.92 5.99 -6.88
CA PRO A 121 2.51 5.90 -7.28
C PRO A 121 2.08 7.11 -8.14
N TYR A 122 2.93 7.52 -9.08
CA TYR A 122 2.70 8.62 -10.00
C TYR A 122 2.84 8.15 -11.45
N PRO A 123 2.13 8.81 -12.38
CA PRO A 123 0.97 9.68 -12.19
C PRO A 123 -0.18 8.98 -11.45
N PRO A 124 -1.00 9.70 -10.68
CA PRO A 124 -2.19 9.11 -10.06
C PRO A 124 -3.25 8.77 -11.13
N SER A 125 -4.18 7.91 -10.77
CA SER A 125 -5.38 7.63 -11.55
C SER A 125 -6.25 8.87 -11.76
N ASN A 126 -7.10 8.83 -12.79
CA ASN A 126 -8.05 9.92 -13.07
C ASN A 126 -9.23 9.99 -12.10
N SER A 127 -9.64 8.87 -11.46
CA SER A 127 -10.73 8.93 -10.48
C SER A 127 -10.23 9.43 -9.14
N LEU A 128 -10.97 10.40 -8.59
CA LEU A 128 -10.84 10.86 -7.19
C LEU A 128 -11.61 9.96 -6.21
N GLY A 129 -12.35 8.98 -6.72
CA GLY A 129 -13.18 8.09 -5.91
C GLY A 129 -12.40 6.95 -5.28
N SER A 130 -13.08 5.83 -5.05
CA SER A 130 -12.48 4.69 -4.35
C SER A 130 -11.38 4.01 -5.19
N ILE A 131 -10.40 3.38 -4.53
CA ILE A 131 -9.39 2.56 -5.22
C ILE A 131 -10.05 1.48 -6.11
N TYR A 132 -11.20 0.96 -5.70
CA TYR A 132 -11.97 -0.01 -6.49
C TYR A 132 -12.46 0.55 -7.83
N GLU A 133 -12.69 1.86 -7.94
CA GLU A 133 -13.03 2.48 -9.23
C GLU A 133 -11.84 2.48 -10.18
N ASN A 134 -10.65 2.84 -9.67
CA ASN A 134 -9.41 2.84 -10.46
C ASN A 134 -9.04 1.43 -10.94
N GLN A 135 -9.25 0.43 -10.08
CA GLN A 135 -8.95 -0.96 -10.39
C GLN A 135 -9.89 -1.59 -11.43
N LYS A 136 -11.02 -0.94 -11.80
CA LYS A 136 -11.90 -1.42 -12.88
C LYS A 136 -11.24 -1.35 -14.26
N GLU A 137 -10.24 -0.47 -14.42
CA GLU A 137 -9.60 -0.24 -15.72
C GLU A 137 -8.63 -1.38 -16.11
N VAL A 138 -8.15 -2.16 -15.14
CA VAL A 138 -7.24 -3.30 -15.36
C VAL A 138 -7.95 -4.42 -16.09
N ARG A 139 -7.24 -5.00 -17.05
CA ARG A 139 -7.62 -6.27 -17.67
C ARG A 139 -7.37 -7.41 -16.70
N GLY A 140 -8.41 -8.17 -16.36
CA GLY A 140 -8.33 -9.27 -15.40
C GLY A 140 -8.34 -8.76 -13.96
N ARG A 141 -9.37 -9.11 -13.20
CA ARG A 141 -9.38 -8.86 -11.76
C ARG A 141 -8.54 -9.93 -11.09
N SER A 142 -7.48 -9.55 -10.38
CA SER A 142 -6.57 -10.52 -9.73
C SER A 142 -7.24 -11.50 -8.79
N PHE A 143 -8.41 -11.12 -8.27
CA PHE A 143 -9.26 -11.98 -7.47
C PHE A 143 -10.75 -11.85 -7.84
N GLY A 144 -11.12 -11.42 -9.05
CA GLY A 144 -12.55 -11.40 -9.47
C GLY A 144 -12.97 -12.78 -9.98
N GLU A 145 -14.12 -13.35 -9.62
CA GLU A 145 -15.42 -12.83 -9.16
C GLU A 145 -15.77 -13.10 -7.70
#